data_AF-A0A4R0XDG2-F1
#
_entry.id   AF-A0A4R0XDG2-F1
#
_cell.length_a   1.000
_cell.length_b   1.000
_cell.length_c   1.000
_cell.angle_alpha   90.00
_cell.angle_beta   90.00
_cell.angle_gamma   90.00
#
_symmetry.space_group_name_H-M   'P 1'
#
loop_
_entity.id
_entity.type
_entity.pdbx_description
1 polymer ?
#
loop_
_entity_poly.entity_id
_entity_poly.type
_entity_poly.pdbx_seq_one_letter_code
_entity_poly.pdbx_strand_id
1 'polypeptide(L)'
;MMALHDNFHAIQFGIVAGVPAHEHDGEALLYAMDVPYEFRDHLLPGWIKAQELDWWSPDSPHSVMRCPPEIVGLAYTWHGWEAFVDWVVTTLDSSILQLHKKSGMSPSRLAYQLNQIHLEDLRVGKAAAGLPLTEENRDRAFKGGLANGVPNTEKSGSQWVTFLRDIPLELCGPLLGWLAVTEPTDLEHNLPSEDFYLDGDGPVGIGMSWWKFQHWMYQEIAAALERLQVSRYESGKDI
;
A
#
# COMPACT_ATOMS: atom_id res chain seq x y z
N MET A 1 -20.73 13.35 -12.37
CA MET A 1 -20.60 12.55 -11.13
C MET A 1 -20.30 11.12 -11.57
N MET A 2 -19.04 10.83 -11.88
CA MET A 2 -18.60 9.48 -12.23
C MET A 2 -18.43 8.69 -10.93
N ALA A 3 -18.97 7.47 -10.92
CA ALA A 3 -19.14 6.67 -9.73
C ALA A 3 -17.77 6.32 -9.12
N LEU A 4 -17.64 6.51 -7.81
CA LEU A 4 -16.53 6.00 -6.98
C LEU A 4 -16.30 4.48 -7.15
N HIS A 5 -17.22 3.77 -7.79
CA HIS A 5 -17.23 2.32 -7.94
C HIS A 5 -16.37 1.80 -9.11
N ASP A 6 -16.06 2.61 -10.12
CA ASP A 6 -15.39 2.14 -11.35
C ASP A 6 -13.86 2.39 -11.37
N ASN A 7 -13.30 3.03 -10.34
CA ASN A 7 -11.94 3.62 -10.41
C ASN A 7 -10.92 3.09 -9.39
N PHE A 8 -11.23 2.06 -8.60
CA PHE A 8 -10.27 1.44 -7.67
C PHE A 8 -9.81 0.12 -8.26
N HIS A 9 -8.63 0.09 -8.89
CA HIS A 9 -8.14 -1.10 -9.57
C HIS A 9 -6.76 -1.49 -9.02
N ALA A 10 -5.81 -0.59 -8.88
CA ALA A 10 -4.43 -1.02 -8.69
C ALA A 10 -4.03 -1.33 -7.24
N ILE A 11 -4.69 -0.74 -6.24
CA ILE A 11 -4.54 -1.21 -4.85
C ILE A 11 -5.25 -2.56 -4.67
N GLN A 12 -6.34 -2.81 -5.40
CA GLN A 12 -6.92 -4.16 -5.48
C GLN A 12 -6.02 -5.14 -6.20
N PHE A 13 -5.11 -4.65 -7.06
CA PHE A 13 -4.19 -5.44 -7.85
C PHE A 13 -2.79 -5.61 -7.24
N GLY A 14 -2.59 -5.17 -6.00
CA GLY A 14 -1.37 -5.44 -5.24
C GLY A 14 -0.10 -4.74 -5.76
N ILE A 15 -0.25 -3.66 -6.53
CA ILE A 15 0.84 -2.98 -7.26
C ILE A 15 1.58 -1.97 -6.34
N VAL A 16 1.79 -2.29 -5.06
CA VAL A 16 2.64 -1.43 -4.20
C VAL A 16 4.13 -1.76 -4.41
N ALA A 17 4.45 -2.98 -4.83
CA ALA A 17 5.79 -3.37 -5.22
C ALA A 17 5.82 -3.95 -6.64
N GLY A 18 5.83 -3.06 -7.63
CA GLY A 18 6.71 -3.18 -8.79
C GLY A 18 6.56 -4.33 -9.79
N VAL A 19 6.41 -3.94 -11.05
CA VAL A 19 7.38 -4.41 -12.05
C VAL A 19 8.00 -3.15 -12.67
N PRO A 20 9.33 -2.98 -12.70
CA PRO A 20 9.94 -2.04 -13.64
C PRO A 20 9.56 -2.54 -15.02
N ALA A 21 8.57 -1.91 -15.63
CA ALA A 21 8.07 -2.43 -16.89
C ALA A 21 9.12 -2.21 -17.99
N HIS A 22 10.05 -1.25 -17.80
CA HIS A 22 10.91 -0.79 -18.87
C HIS A 22 12.29 -0.29 -18.42
N GLU A 23 13.33 -0.72 -19.13
CA GLU A 23 14.69 -0.18 -19.06
C GLU A 23 14.87 0.84 -20.18
N HIS A 24 15.35 2.05 -19.86
CA HIS A 24 15.66 3.09 -20.82
C HIS A 24 17.01 3.71 -20.45
N ASP A 25 17.97 3.72 -21.38
CA ASP A 25 19.34 4.20 -21.15
C ASP A 25 20.04 3.59 -19.92
N GLY A 26 19.74 2.32 -19.59
CA GLY A 26 20.28 1.62 -18.42
C GLY A 26 19.64 2.00 -17.08
N GLU A 27 18.57 2.81 -17.10
CA GLU A 27 17.77 3.16 -15.93
C GLU A 27 16.43 2.41 -15.95
N ALA A 28 16.05 1.83 -14.81
CA ALA A 28 14.74 1.22 -14.64
C ALA A 28 13.67 2.29 -14.39
N LEU A 29 12.61 2.28 -15.20
CA LEU A 29 11.54 3.26 -15.16
C LEU A 29 10.18 2.60 -14.92
N LEU A 30 9.32 3.32 -14.20
CA LEU A 30 7.90 3.03 -14.03
C LEU A 30 7.10 4.07 -14.79
N TYR A 31 6.36 3.68 -15.83
CA TYR A 31 5.55 4.65 -16.56
C TYR A 31 4.37 5.11 -15.71
N ALA A 32 3.97 6.37 -15.87
CA ALA A 32 2.85 6.90 -15.11
C ALA A 32 1.56 6.09 -15.32
N MET A 33 1.35 5.50 -16.49
CA MET A 33 0.20 4.65 -16.75
C MET A 33 0.22 3.33 -15.98
N ASP A 34 1.40 2.86 -15.56
CA ASP A 34 1.59 1.64 -14.78
C ASP A 34 1.56 1.90 -13.27
N VAL A 35 1.62 3.17 -12.85
CA VAL A 35 1.40 3.56 -11.45
C VAL A 35 -0.04 3.24 -11.07
N PRO A 36 -0.27 2.73 -9.85
CA PRO A 36 -1.62 2.52 -9.36
C PRO A 36 -2.51 3.74 -9.52
N TYR A 37 -3.70 3.58 -10.09
CA TYR A 37 -4.61 4.70 -10.39
C TYR A 37 -4.79 5.64 -9.19
N GLU A 38 -4.94 5.06 -8.00
CA GLU A 38 -5.13 5.78 -6.74
C GLU A 38 -3.94 6.69 -6.40
N PHE A 39 -2.73 6.31 -6.83
CA PHE A 39 -1.52 7.11 -6.65
C PHE A 39 -1.19 8.00 -7.84
N ARG A 40 -1.50 7.55 -9.07
CA ARG A 40 -1.04 8.11 -10.33
C ARG A 40 -1.39 9.58 -10.52
N ASP A 41 -2.65 9.95 -10.31
CA ASP A 41 -3.13 11.25 -10.79
C ASP A 41 -2.88 12.38 -9.79
N HIS A 42 -2.87 12.07 -8.49
CA HIS A 42 -2.85 13.08 -7.44
C HIS A 42 -1.78 12.84 -6.37
N LEU A 43 -1.65 11.62 -5.85
CA LEU A 43 -0.79 11.38 -4.69
C LEU A 43 0.69 11.39 -5.06
N LEU A 44 1.11 10.59 -6.04
CA LEU A 44 2.51 10.52 -6.46
C LEU A 44 3.00 11.85 -7.07
N PRO A 45 2.32 12.47 -8.06
CA PRO A 45 2.74 13.77 -8.57
C PRO A 45 2.74 14.86 -7.49
N GLY A 46 1.73 14.87 -6.61
CA GLY A 46 1.64 15.82 -5.51
C GLY A 46 2.76 15.64 -4.49
N TRP A 47 3.14 14.39 -4.19
CA TRP A 47 4.22 14.05 -3.29
C TRP A 47 5.59 14.43 -3.87
N ILE A 48 5.86 14.13 -5.15
CA ILE A 48 7.09 14.55 -5.82
C ILE A 48 7.22 16.08 -5.80
N LYS A 49 6.14 16.80 -6.10
CA LYS A 49 6.09 18.28 -6.00
C LYS A 49 6.24 18.80 -4.58
N ALA A 50 6.16 17.96 -3.56
CA ALA A 50 6.39 18.32 -2.17
C ALA A 50 7.81 17.93 -1.68
N GLN A 51 8.54 17.09 -2.43
CA GLN A 51 9.97 16.76 -2.19
C GLN A 51 10.91 17.87 -2.67
N GLU A 52 12.21 17.79 -2.40
CA GLU A 52 13.21 18.81 -2.81
C GLU A 52 13.01 19.39 -4.22
N LEU A 53 13.40 20.67 -4.43
CA LEU A 53 13.11 21.43 -5.66
C LEU A 53 13.55 20.70 -6.95
N ASP A 54 14.59 19.90 -6.83
CA ASP A 54 15.27 19.25 -7.93
C ASP A 54 14.61 17.93 -8.38
N TRP A 55 13.68 17.37 -7.60
CA TRP A 55 13.03 16.09 -7.90
C TRP A 55 12.01 16.18 -9.04
N TRP A 56 11.37 17.35 -9.20
CA TRP A 56 10.36 17.60 -10.24
C TRP A 56 10.96 18.24 -11.50
N SER A 57 12.18 18.77 -11.43
CA SER A 57 12.81 19.48 -12.55
C SER A 57 13.32 18.48 -13.60
N PRO A 58 12.85 18.48 -14.85
CA PRO A 58 13.28 17.50 -15.86
C PRO A 58 14.78 17.57 -16.20
N ASP A 59 15.39 18.75 -16.01
CA ASP A 59 16.79 19.01 -16.35
C ASP A 59 17.75 18.70 -15.18
N SER A 60 17.21 18.34 -14.01
CA SER A 60 18.03 18.03 -12.84
C SER A 60 18.56 16.59 -12.89
N PRO A 61 19.85 16.37 -12.57
CA PRO A 61 20.38 15.01 -12.40
C PRO A 61 19.75 14.27 -11.20
N HIS A 62 19.08 14.99 -10.29
CA HIS A 62 18.35 14.43 -9.15
C HIS A 62 16.84 14.27 -9.42
N SER A 63 16.39 14.57 -10.64
CA SER A 63 15.00 14.42 -11.01
C SER A 63 14.58 12.96 -10.88
N VAL A 64 13.40 12.73 -10.32
CA VAL A 64 12.79 11.39 -10.28
C VAL A 64 11.80 11.16 -11.42
N MET A 65 11.73 12.10 -12.36
CA MET A 65 10.83 12.08 -13.51
C MET A 65 11.62 12.02 -14.82
N ARG A 66 11.07 11.30 -15.81
CA ARG A 66 11.59 11.19 -17.17
C ARG A 66 10.49 11.43 -18.18
N CYS A 67 10.84 12.07 -19.29
CA CYS A 67 10.02 12.19 -20.49
C CYS A 67 10.71 11.46 -21.64
N PRO A 68 10.77 10.11 -21.62
CA PRO A 68 11.47 9.34 -22.64
C PRO A 68 10.85 9.60 -24.02
N PRO A 69 11.66 9.88 -25.06
CA PRO A 69 11.15 10.29 -26.38
C PRO A 69 10.37 9.19 -27.12
N GLU A 70 10.57 7.94 -26.71
CA GLU A 70 9.96 6.74 -27.29
C GLU A 70 8.49 6.56 -26.86
N ILE A 71 8.00 7.41 -25.94
CA ILE A 71 6.78 7.16 -25.18
C ILE A 71 5.98 8.43 -25.06
N VAL A 72 4.68 8.30 -25.29
CA VAL A 72 3.73 9.38 -25.02
C VAL A 72 3.43 9.37 -23.52
N GLY A 73 4.23 10.08 -22.73
CA GLY A 73 3.91 10.30 -21.32
C GLY A 73 5.07 10.53 -20.38
N LEU A 74 4.71 10.60 -19.10
CA LEU A 74 5.63 10.75 -17.98
C LEU A 74 6.04 9.36 -17.47
N ALA A 75 7.30 9.21 -17.09
CA ALA A 75 7.82 8.07 -16.36
C ALA A 75 8.49 8.53 -15.07
N TYR A 76 8.54 7.63 -14.09
CA TYR A 76 9.21 7.83 -12.81
C TYR A 76 10.41 6.90 -12.72
N THR A 77 11.51 7.41 -12.18
CA THR A 77 12.66 6.57 -11.83
C THR A 77 12.24 5.54 -10.80
N TRP A 78 12.86 4.36 -10.85
CA TRP A 78 12.63 3.33 -9.83
C TRP A 78 12.89 3.84 -8.42
N HIS A 79 13.98 4.60 -8.23
CA HIS A 79 14.31 5.23 -6.96
C HIS A 79 13.19 6.15 -6.45
N GLY A 80 12.60 6.97 -7.32
CA GLY A 80 11.48 7.85 -6.95
C GLY A 80 10.22 7.09 -6.57
N TRP A 81 9.94 5.96 -7.24
CA TRP A 81 8.84 5.08 -6.89
C TRP A 81 9.05 4.40 -5.53
N GLU A 82 10.22 3.82 -5.28
CA GLU A 82 10.57 3.22 -3.98
C GLU A 82 10.43 4.23 -2.84
N ALA A 83 10.98 5.43 -3.02
CA ALA A 83 10.90 6.48 -2.02
C ALA A 83 9.44 6.91 -1.73
N PHE A 84 8.57 6.90 -2.75
CA PHE A 84 7.14 7.16 -2.56
C PHE A 84 6.47 6.03 -1.76
N VAL A 85 6.75 4.77 -2.09
CA VAL A 85 6.21 3.60 -1.37
C VAL A 85 6.66 3.59 0.08
N ASP A 86 7.94 3.85 0.34
CA ASP A 86 8.50 3.98 1.70
C ASP A 86 7.79 5.07 2.50
N TRP A 87 7.53 6.22 1.86
CA TRP A 87 6.77 7.29 2.47
C TRP A 87 5.32 6.88 2.79
N VAL A 88 4.64 6.18 1.89
CA VAL A 88 3.29 5.64 2.13
C VAL A 88 3.28 4.72 3.33
N VAL A 89 4.17 3.71 3.37
CA VAL A 89 4.25 2.74 4.47
C VAL A 89 4.54 3.45 5.80
N THR A 90 5.53 4.33 5.82
CA THR A 90 5.90 5.10 7.02
C THR A 90 4.74 5.96 7.53
N THR A 91 3.98 6.56 6.60
CA THR A 91 2.78 7.35 6.91
C THR A 91 1.72 6.47 7.57
N LEU A 92 1.43 5.30 6.99
CA LEU A 92 0.42 4.39 7.50
C LEU A 92 0.80 3.80 8.86
N ASP A 93 2.05 3.39 9.04
CA ASP A 93 2.57 2.92 10.32
C ASP A 93 2.41 3.99 11.41
N SER A 94 2.72 5.25 11.07
CA SER A 94 2.51 6.38 11.98
C SER A 94 1.03 6.58 12.32
N SER A 95 0.13 6.49 11.34
CA SER A 95 -1.31 6.60 11.55
C SER A 95 -1.87 5.43 12.37
N ILE A 96 -1.33 4.23 12.23
CA ILE A 96 -1.70 3.05 13.03
C ILE A 96 -1.29 3.23 14.47
N LEU A 97 -0.08 3.73 14.74
CA LEU A 97 0.35 4.05 16.09
C LEU A 97 -0.58 5.07 16.76
N GLN A 98 -1.07 6.06 16.00
CA GLN A 98 -2.08 6.99 16.50
C GLN A 98 -3.43 6.33 16.72
N LEU A 99 -3.85 5.44 15.81
CA LEU A 99 -5.10 4.68 15.92
C LEU A 99 -5.09 3.79 17.17
N HIS A 100 -3.97 3.09 17.43
CA HIS A 100 -3.74 2.29 18.63
C HIS A 100 -3.89 3.13 19.90
N LYS A 101 -3.25 4.30 19.94
CA LYS A 101 -3.37 5.25 21.06
C LYS A 101 -4.81 5.73 21.27
N LYS A 102 -5.52 6.08 20.19
CA LYS A 102 -6.91 6.57 20.23
C LYS A 102 -7.92 5.50 20.65
N SER A 103 -7.65 4.23 20.34
CA SER A 103 -8.53 3.11 20.68
C SER A 103 -8.69 2.89 22.19
N GLY A 104 -7.73 3.37 22.99
CA GLY A 104 -7.70 3.11 24.44
C GLY A 104 -7.47 1.63 24.80
N MET A 105 -7.13 0.78 23.82
CA MET A 105 -6.87 -0.64 24.03
C MET A 105 -5.65 -0.83 24.94
N SER A 106 -5.74 -1.75 25.91
CA SER A 106 -4.58 -2.08 26.74
C SER A 106 -3.47 -2.72 25.88
N PRO A 107 -2.18 -2.53 26.24
CA PRO A 107 -1.08 -3.18 25.52
C PRO A 107 -1.22 -4.70 25.43
N SER A 108 -1.74 -5.34 26.48
CA SER A 108 -1.98 -6.79 26.51
C SER A 108 -3.06 -7.23 25.52
N ARG A 109 -4.16 -6.46 25.40
CA ARG A 109 -5.22 -6.76 24.45
C ARG A 109 -4.77 -6.52 23.02
N LEU A 110 -4.01 -5.46 22.76
CA LEU A 110 -3.44 -5.22 21.44
C LEU A 110 -2.47 -6.33 21.02
N ALA A 111 -1.58 -6.74 21.93
CA ALA A 111 -0.68 -7.87 21.69
C ALA A 111 -1.46 -9.16 21.41
N TYR A 112 -2.56 -9.41 22.12
CA TYR A 112 -3.43 -10.56 21.85
C TYR A 112 -4.03 -10.51 20.44
N GLN A 113 -4.58 -9.35 20.02
CA GLN A 113 -5.18 -9.17 18.70
C GLN A 113 -4.13 -9.34 17.58
N LEU A 114 -2.91 -8.83 17.76
CA LEU A 114 -1.84 -8.97 16.77
C LEU A 114 -1.33 -10.42 16.63
N ASN A 115 -1.54 -11.29 17.62
CA ASN A 115 -1.09 -12.69 17.64
C ASN A 115 -2.18 -13.70 17.28
N GLN A 116 -3.33 -13.24 16.77
CA GLN A 116 -4.42 -14.12 16.37
C GLN A 116 -4.01 -15.05 15.24
N ILE A 117 -4.37 -16.34 15.33
CA ILE A 117 -3.99 -17.35 14.35
C ILE A 117 -4.43 -16.97 12.93
N HIS A 118 -5.56 -16.29 12.79
CA HIS A 118 -6.10 -15.92 11.50
C HIS A 118 -5.37 -14.78 10.78
N LEU A 119 -4.39 -14.17 11.44
CA LEU A 119 -3.55 -13.11 10.89
C LEU A 119 -2.13 -13.60 10.60
N GLU A 120 -1.91 -14.92 10.59
CA GLU A 120 -0.58 -15.50 10.40
C GLU A 120 0.03 -15.12 9.05
N ASP A 121 -0.72 -15.21 7.96
CA ASP A 121 -0.24 -14.82 6.62
C ASP A 121 0.23 -13.36 6.60
N LEU A 122 -0.48 -12.45 7.26
CA LEU A 122 -0.09 -11.05 7.36
C LEU A 122 1.17 -10.86 8.21
N ARG A 123 1.35 -11.66 9.28
CA ARG A 123 2.60 -11.65 10.06
C ARG A 123 3.77 -12.18 9.27
N VAL A 124 3.58 -13.27 8.51
CA VAL A 124 4.59 -13.84 7.62
C VAL A 124 4.96 -12.83 6.53
N GLY A 125 3.97 -12.19 5.89
CA GLY A 125 4.19 -11.14 4.90
C GLY A 125 4.96 -9.94 5.49
N LYS A 126 4.56 -9.46 6.66
CA LYS A 126 5.27 -8.40 7.39
C LYS A 126 6.72 -8.80 7.70
N ALA A 127 6.96 -10.03 8.15
CA ALA A 127 8.31 -10.51 8.43
C ALA A 127 9.16 -10.58 7.15
N ALA A 128 8.56 -11.00 6.03
CA ALA A 128 9.21 -11.05 4.73
C ALA A 128 9.57 -9.66 4.20
N ALA A 129 8.72 -8.64 4.43
CA ALA A 129 8.99 -7.25 4.05
C ALA A 129 10.28 -6.68 4.69
N GLY A 130 10.67 -7.18 5.86
CA GLY A 130 11.89 -6.77 6.56
C GLY A 130 13.16 -7.49 6.12
N LEU A 131 13.07 -8.44 5.19
CA LEU A 131 14.22 -9.18 4.67
C LEU A 131 14.74 -8.53 3.38
N PRO A 132 16.06 -8.62 3.10
CA PRO A 132 16.58 -8.24 1.79
C PRO A 132 15.83 -8.97 0.67
N LEU A 133 15.56 -8.27 -0.42
CA LEU A 133 15.02 -8.86 -1.64
C LEU A 133 16.03 -9.86 -2.22
N THR A 134 15.69 -11.14 -2.15
CA THR A 134 16.39 -12.25 -2.78
C THR A 134 15.62 -12.70 -4.02
N GLU A 135 16.26 -13.41 -4.95
CA GLU A 135 15.56 -13.98 -6.11
C GLU A 135 14.41 -14.92 -5.70
N GLU A 136 14.53 -15.57 -4.54
CA GLU A 136 13.55 -16.50 -3.98
C GLU A 136 12.32 -15.80 -3.35
N ASN A 137 12.52 -14.65 -2.70
CA ASN A 137 11.41 -13.87 -2.13
C ASN A 137 10.91 -12.77 -3.08
N ARG A 138 11.61 -12.52 -4.20
CA ARG A 138 11.22 -11.57 -5.25
C ARG A 138 9.82 -11.85 -5.77
N ASP A 139 9.45 -13.11 -5.96
CA ASP A 139 8.10 -13.47 -6.41
C ASP A 139 7.01 -13.20 -5.36
N ARG A 140 7.36 -13.11 -4.06
CA ARG A 140 6.41 -12.74 -2.99
C ARG A 140 6.40 -11.24 -2.72
N ALA A 141 7.53 -10.59 -2.94
CA ALA A 141 7.69 -9.16 -2.75
C ALA A 141 7.20 -8.35 -3.94
N PHE A 142 7.25 -8.90 -5.15
CA PHE A 142 6.89 -8.19 -6.38
C PHE A 142 5.65 -8.73 -7.11
N LYS A 143 4.98 -9.78 -6.62
CA LYS A 143 3.75 -10.29 -7.24
C LYS A 143 2.67 -10.50 -6.20
N GLY A 144 1.48 -9.94 -6.46
CA GLY A 144 0.25 -10.69 -6.23
C GLY A 144 0.41 -12.04 -6.94
N GLY A 145 0.74 -13.08 -6.16
CA GLY A 145 1.37 -14.35 -6.55
C GLY A 145 0.60 -15.24 -7.52
N LEU A 146 0.26 -14.72 -8.70
CA LEU A 146 -0.29 -15.45 -9.82
C LEU A 146 0.57 -15.21 -11.07
N ALA A 147 0.51 -16.14 -12.01
CA ALA A 147 1.08 -15.99 -13.35
C ALA A 147 0.62 -14.72 -14.10
N ASN A 148 -0.38 -14.00 -13.58
CA ASN A 148 -1.02 -12.82 -14.19
C ASN A 148 -1.01 -11.54 -13.30
N GLY A 149 -0.31 -11.51 -12.17
CA GLY A 149 -0.09 -10.27 -11.40
C GLY A 149 -1.34 -9.58 -10.82
N VAL A 150 -2.39 -10.36 -10.52
CA VAL A 150 -3.66 -9.87 -9.99
C VAL A 150 -3.97 -10.66 -8.71
N PRO A 151 -4.23 -10.06 -7.54
CA PRO A 151 -4.86 -10.70 -6.40
C PRO A 151 -6.11 -11.40 -6.89
N ASN A 152 -6.24 -12.69 -6.58
CA ASN A 152 -7.42 -13.43 -6.97
C ASN A 152 -8.58 -12.90 -6.14
N THR A 153 -9.26 -11.88 -6.64
CA THR A 153 -10.58 -11.53 -6.11
C THR A 153 -11.55 -12.58 -6.64
N GLU A 154 -11.73 -13.63 -5.86
CA GLU A 154 -12.72 -14.65 -6.20
C GLU A 154 -14.08 -14.23 -5.70
N LYS A 155 -15.08 -14.42 -6.57
CA LYS A 155 -16.47 -14.22 -6.20
C LYS A 155 -16.94 -15.45 -5.43
N SER A 156 -16.99 -15.35 -4.11
CA SER A 156 -17.62 -16.35 -3.26
C SER A 156 -19.08 -15.96 -3.02
N GLY A 157 -20.00 -16.56 -3.78
CA GLY A 157 -21.42 -16.21 -3.74
C GLY A 157 -21.69 -14.79 -4.27
N SER A 158 -22.13 -13.87 -3.39
CA SER A 158 -22.42 -12.46 -3.73
C SER A 158 -21.31 -11.48 -3.34
N GLN A 159 -20.24 -11.96 -2.72
CA GLN A 159 -19.19 -11.12 -2.14
C GLN A 159 -17.84 -11.33 -2.84
N TRP A 160 -17.05 -10.26 -2.87
CA TRP A 160 -15.67 -10.28 -3.35
C TRP A 160 -14.73 -10.50 -2.16
N VAL A 161 -13.82 -11.45 -2.29
CA VAL A 161 -12.84 -11.81 -1.25
C VAL A 161 -11.45 -11.45 -1.73
N THR A 162 -10.66 -10.80 -0.87
CA THR A 162 -9.21 -10.64 -1.11
C THR A 162 -8.47 -11.67 -0.28
N PHE A 163 -7.68 -12.55 -0.91
CA PHE A 163 -6.88 -13.51 -0.15
C PHE A 163 -5.76 -12.81 0.60
N LEU A 164 -5.52 -13.21 1.87
CA LEU A 164 -4.51 -12.58 2.72
C LEU A 164 -3.10 -12.75 2.15
N ARG A 165 -2.82 -13.90 1.53
CA ARG A 165 -1.57 -14.19 0.82
C ARG A 165 -1.32 -13.32 -0.42
N ASP A 166 -2.36 -12.65 -0.94
CA ASP A 166 -2.27 -11.79 -2.13
C ASP A 166 -2.11 -10.30 -1.75
N ILE A 167 -2.07 -9.98 -0.45
CA ILE A 167 -1.82 -8.62 0.04
C ILE A 167 -0.36 -8.25 -0.19
N PRO A 168 -0.04 -7.06 -0.74
CA PRO A 168 1.34 -6.59 -0.88
C PRO A 168 2.08 -6.58 0.45
N LEU A 169 3.35 -7.00 0.44
CA LEU A 169 4.15 -7.14 1.65
C LEU A 169 4.23 -5.83 2.44
N GLU A 170 4.34 -4.71 1.74
CA GLU A 170 4.40 -3.35 2.27
C GLU A 170 3.13 -2.98 3.04
N LEU A 171 1.99 -3.56 2.65
CA LEU A 171 0.69 -3.32 3.27
C LEU A 171 0.34 -4.37 4.35
N CYS A 172 1.04 -5.50 4.43
CA CYS A 172 0.78 -6.52 5.44
C CYS A 172 0.90 -5.96 6.87
N GLY A 173 1.95 -5.18 7.14
CA GLY A 173 2.15 -4.52 8.43
C GLY A 173 1.03 -3.52 8.74
N PRO A 174 0.76 -2.57 7.85
CA PRO A 174 -0.33 -1.62 8.02
C PRO A 174 -1.71 -2.27 8.20
N LEU A 175 -2.06 -3.24 7.35
CA LEU A 175 -3.33 -3.95 7.43
C LEU A 175 -3.47 -4.73 8.74
N LEU A 176 -2.42 -5.44 9.17
CA LEU A 176 -2.39 -6.14 10.45
C LEU A 176 -2.67 -5.20 11.63
N GLY A 177 -1.99 -4.05 11.64
CA GLY A 177 -2.14 -3.04 12.69
C GLY A 177 -3.53 -2.41 12.71
N TRP A 178 -4.12 -2.19 11.53
CA TRP A 178 -5.47 -1.66 11.38
C TRP A 178 -6.54 -2.67 11.87
N LEU A 179 -6.48 -3.91 11.38
CA LEU A 179 -7.42 -4.98 11.73
C LEU A 179 -7.46 -5.25 13.23
N ALA A 180 -6.29 -5.25 13.90
CA ALA A 180 -6.20 -5.45 15.34
C ALA A 180 -7.02 -4.43 16.17
N VAL A 181 -7.35 -3.26 15.60
CA VAL A 181 -8.17 -2.23 16.24
C VAL A 181 -9.60 -2.24 15.75
N THR A 182 -9.81 -2.34 14.44
CA THR A 182 -11.11 -2.09 13.80
C THR A 182 -11.98 -3.34 13.71
N GLU A 183 -11.36 -4.52 13.69
CA GLU A 183 -12.04 -5.81 13.56
C GLU A 183 -11.56 -6.75 14.69
N PRO A 184 -11.68 -6.35 15.98
CA PRO A 184 -11.13 -7.13 17.08
C PRO A 184 -11.88 -8.46 17.24
N THR A 185 -11.11 -9.54 17.38
CA THR A 185 -11.62 -10.88 17.66
C THR A 185 -12.33 -10.92 19.00
N ASP A 186 -13.45 -11.64 19.06
CA ASP A 186 -14.11 -11.94 20.32
C ASP A 186 -13.20 -12.83 21.19
N LEU A 187 -12.92 -12.35 22.41
CA LEU A 187 -12.05 -13.02 23.37
C LEU A 187 -12.65 -14.34 23.88
N GLU A 188 -13.97 -14.47 23.90
CA GLU A 188 -14.64 -15.65 24.45
C GLU A 188 -14.68 -16.80 23.44
N HIS A 189 -14.81 -16.48 22.15
CA HIS A 189 -15.04 -17.46 21.10
C HIS A 189 -13.84 -17.65 20.17
N ASN A 190 -12.85 -16.76 20.23
CA ASN A 190 -11.67 -16.75 19.35
C ASN A 190 -12.04 -16.79 17.86
N LEU A 191 -13.23 -16.27 17.52
CA LEU A 191 -13.75 -16.22 16.17
C LEU A 191 -13.37 -14.88 15.54
N PRO A 192 -12.80 -14.89 14.32
CA PRO A 192 -12.59 -13.65 13.59
C PRO A 192 -13.93 -12.97 13.30
N SER A 193 -13.91 -11.69 12.90
CA SER A 193 -15.15 -11.03 12.47
C SER A 193 -15.75 -11.77 11.26
N GLU A 194 -17.06 -11.61 11.05
CA GLU A 194 -17.79 -12.23 9.93
C GLU A 194 -17.22 -11.82 8.55
N ASP A 195 -16.38 -10.78 8.50
CA ASP A 195 -15.69 -10.33 7.28
C ASP A 195 -14.53 -11.28 6.86
N PHE A 196 -14.08 -12.21 7.71
CA PHE A 196 -13.03 -13.17 7.37
C PHE A 196 -13.58 -14.44 6.72
N TYR A 197 -12.92 -14.85 5.64
CA TYR A 197 -13.23 -16.07 4.90
C TYR A 197 -12.34 -17.22 5.36
N LEU A 198 -12.97 -18.29 5.85
CA LEU A 198 -12.30 -19.51 6.31
C LEU A 198 -12.38 -20.60 5.23
N ASP A 199 -11.23 -21.19 4.91
CA ASP A 199 -11.14 -22.51 4.28
C ASP A 199 -10.84 -23.56 5.37
N GLY A 200 -10.95 -24.86 5.08
CA GLY A 200 -10.78 -25.95 6.04
C GLY A 200 -9.46 -25.94 6.83
N ASP A 201 -8.43 -25.26 6.30
CA ASP A 201 -7.12 -25.09 6.92
C ASP A 201 -6.93 -23.75 7.66
N GLY A 202 -7.92 -22.85 7.64
CA GLY A 202 -7.88 -21.54 8.29
C GLY A 202 -8.39 -20.40 7.41
N PRO A 203 -8.26 -19.14 7.87
CA PRO A 203 -8.68 -17.97 7.11
C PRO A 203 -7.77 -17.75 5.93
N VAL A 204 -8.39 -17.66 4.77
CA VAL A 204 -7.71 -17.48 3.50
C VAL A 204 -7.92 -16.09 2.95
N GLY A 205 -8.95 -15.36 3.39
CA GLY A 205 -9.24 -14.04 2.84
C GLY A 205 -10.07 -13.14 3.73
N ILE A 206 -10.25 -11.91 3.26
CA ILE A 206 -11.00 -10.86 3.94
C ILE A 206 -11.94 -10.18 2.94
N GLY A 207 -13.17 -9.94 3.36
CA GLY A 207 -14.22 -9.34 2.54
C GLY A 207 -14.22 -7.82 2.62
N MET A 208 -15.30 -7.27 3.18
CA MET A 208 -15.53 -5.83 3.22
C MET A 208 -14.45 -5.05 3.97
N SER A 209 -13.75 -5.66 4.94
CA SER A 209 -12.69 -4.97 5.67
C SER A 209 -11.51 -4.58 4.78
N TRP A 210 -11.24 -5.28 3.67
CA TRP A 210 -10.24 -4.85 2.71
C TRP A 210 -10.57 -3.48 2.11
N TRP A 211 -11.81 -3.31 1.65
CA TRP A 211 -12.30 -2.05 1.10
C TRP A 211 -12.29 -0.91 2.12
N LYS A 212 -12.71 -1.20 3.36
CA LYS A 212 -12.65 -0.23 4.46
C LYS A 212 -11.20 0.20 4.73
N PHE A 213 -10.27 -0.75 4.72
CA PHE A 213 -8.84 -0.47 4.89
C PHE A 213 -8.28 0.38 3.75
N GLN A 214 -8.58 0.05 2.49
CA GLN A 214 -8.14 0.84 1.33
C GLN A 214 -8.64 2.28 1.39
N HIS A 215 -9.91 2.47 1.77
CA HIS A 215 -10.48 3.80 1.94
C HIS A 215 -9.79 4.59 3.06
N TRP A 216 -9.59 3.96 4.22
CA TRP A 216 -8.86 4.56 5.34
C TRP A 216 -7.43 4.93 4.94
N MET A 217 -6.70 4.02 4.31
CA MET A 217 -5.35 4.23 3.81
C MET A 217 -5.27 5.45 2.90
N TYR A 218 -6.17 5.56 1.91
CA TYR A 218 -6.21 6.70 1.01
C TYR A 218 -6.44 8.03 1.75
N GLN A 219 -7.35 8.06 2.74
CA GLN A 219 -7.58 9.25 3.55
C GLN A 219 -6.34 9.67 4.34
N GLU A 220 -5.64 8.73 4.96
CA GLU A 220 -4.43 9.00 5.74
C GLU A 220 -3.29 9.55 4.86
N ILE A 221 -3.07 8.94 3.69
CA ILE A 221 -2.04 9.36 2.74
C ILE A 221 -2.37 10.76 2.19
N ALA A 222 -3.61 11.00 1.78
CA ALA A 222 -4.02 12.30 1.26
C ALA A 222 -3.87 13.41 2.31
N ALA A 223 -4.27 13.15 3.56
CA ALA A 223 -4.11 14.11 4.65
C ALA A 223 -2.63 14.35 5.00
N ALA A 224 -1.77 13.33 4.89
CA ALA A 224 -0.33 13.48 5.09
C ALA A 224 0.31 14.32 3.98
N LEU A 225 -0.10 14.12 2.73
CA LEU A 225 0.37 14.90 1.60
C LEU A 225 -0.01 16.38 1.74
N GLU A 226 -1.24 16.68 2.15
CA GLU A 226 -1.68 18.06 2.39
C GLU A 226 -0.81 18.74 3.45
N ARG A 227 -0.53 18.07 4.57
CA ARG A 227 0.37 18.59 5.61
C ARG A 227 1.78 18.86 5.09
N LEU A 228 2.31 17.95 4.26
CA LEU A 228 3.63 18.09 3.66
C LEU A 228 3.70 19.31 2.72
N GLN A 229 2.66 19.49 1.89
CA GLN A 229 2.56 20.62 0.96
C GLN A 229 2.43 21.97 1.70
N VAL A 230 1.63 22.03 2.77
CA VAL A 230 1.50 23.23 3.61
C VAL A 230 2.84 23.57 4.27
N SER A 231 3.49 22.60 4.90
CA SER A 231 4.79 22.80 5.56
C SER A 231 5.82 23.38 4.59
N ARG A 232 5.85 22.88 3.35
CA ARG A 232 6.78 23.37 2.34
C ARG A 232 6.47 24.80 1.91
N TYR A 233 5.20 25.11 1.69
CA TYR A 233 4.77 26.46 1.32
C TYR A 233 5.13 27.48 2.41
N GLU A 234 5.03 27.09 3.68
CA GLU A 234 5.46 27.93 4.80
C GLU A 234 6.97 28.10 4.85
N SER A 235 7.76 27.03 4.71
CA SER A 235 9.23 27.12 4.70
C SER A 235 9.79 27.90 3.49
N GLY A 236 9.09 27.90 2.35
CA GLY A 236 9.49 28.66 1.16
C GLY A 236 9.16 30.16 1.21
N LYS A 237 8.41 30.63 2.22
CA LYS A 237 8.15 32.07 2.42
C LYS A 237 9.24 32.79 3.21
N ASP A 238 10.13 32.04 3.86
CA ASP A 238 11.21 32.58 4.68
C ASP A 238 12.53 32.77 3.88
N ILE A 239 12.47 32.72 2.54
CA ILE A 239 13.56 32.98 1.59
C ILE A 239 13.21 34.20 0.74
#